data_AF-A0A925J9Z9-F1
#
_entry.id   AF-A0A925J9Z9-F1
#
_cell.length_a   1.000
_cell.length_b   1.000
_cell.length_c   1.000
_cell.angle_alpha   90.00
_cell.angle_beta   90.00
_cell.angle_gamma   90.00
#
_symmetry.space_group_name_H-M   'P 1'
#
loop_
_entity.id
_entity.type
_entity.pdbx_description
1 polymer ?
#
loop_
_entity_poly.entity_id
_entity_poly.type
_entity_poly.pdbx_seq_one_letter_code
_entity_poly.pdbx_strand_id
1 'polypeptide(L)'
;MQYALLIVYFLIACILLSRLKIVKSTGLPLKLVLALFSLKTIAGLLYGYIYSRQPGYEQFSDTWQVYFDSLPEYRQLMHDPVYFFTHWFANPDHLSYTNFFGSTDSYWNDLKDKMLHKMQAVMNVFTFGYYYVNVVVYEFITFPGSLLLYNLLKRIFPESKKWHVIPVFLLPSFVFWTGGMYKDGFVFLFMMVVVWQFFQLLNKNDRKGTRILYLALAFAGIFLLRNYIALLLLPSLLCWGLNMRWPRHAAWTFVIIYLIGSVAILFGSQLHAGLDFPSF
;
A
#
# COMPACT_ATOMS: atom_id res chain seq x y z
N MET A 1 -8.11 21.69 20.32
CA MET A 1 -7.15 20.60 20.64
C MET A 1 -6.68 19.84 19.39
N GLN A 2 -7.59 19.30 18.56
CA GLN A 2 -7.24 18.54 17.35
C GLN A 2 -6.32 19.28 16.36
N TYR A 3 -6.58 20.55 16.05
CA TYR A 3 -5.72 21.32 15.14
C TYR A 3 -4.30 21.56 15.67
N ALA A 4 -4.14 21.71 16.99
CA ALA A 4 -2.83 21.82 17.60
C ALA A 4 -2.06 20.50 17.48
N LEU A 5 -2.72 19.36 17.75
CA LEU A 5 -2.15 18.03 17.55
C LEU A 5 -1.78 17.79 16.09
N LEU A 6 -2.62 18.20 15.14
CA LEU A 6 -2.33 18.11 13.71
C LEU A 6 -1.01 18.80 13.36
N ILE A 7 -0.81 20.04 13.81
CA ILE A 7 0.42 20.80 13.56
C ILE A 7 1.62 20.10 14.22
N VAL A 8 1.48 19.67 15.48
CA VAL A 8 2.55 18.97 16.21
C VAL A 8 2.97 17.69 15.49
N TYR A 9 2.02 16.84 15.09
CA TYR A 9 2.30 15.58 14.39
C TYR A 9 2.91 15.84 13.02
N PHE A 10 2.47 16.87 12.32
CA PHE A 10 3.06 17.26 11.04
C PHE A 10 4.52 17.68 11.19
N LEU A 11 4.84 18.48 12.21
CA LEU A 11 6.22 18.87 12.51
C LEU A 11 7.08 17.66 12.92
N ILE A 12 6.56 16.78 13.77
CA ILE A 12 7.22 15.53 14.14
C ILE A 12 7.50 14.68 12.90
N ALA A 13 6.50 14.50 12.02
CA ALA A 13 6.65 13.75 10.78
C ALA A 13 7.74 14.36 9.89
N CYS A 14 7.79 15.69 9.74
CA CYS A 14 8.85 16.37 9.00
C CYS A 14 10.25 16.12 9.61
N ILE A 15 10.38 16.19 10.94
CA ILE A 15 11.63 15.92 11.66
C ILE A 15 12.06 14.47 11.46
N LEU A 16 11.15 13.51 11.66
CA LEU A 16 11.45 12.08 11.48
C LEU A 16 11.82 11.78 10.04
N LEU A 17 11.09 12.34 9.07
CA LEU A 17 11.33 12.18 7.64
C LEU A 17 12.74 12.67 7.27
N SER A 18 13.18 13.81 7.79
CA SER A 18 14.53 14.35 7.56
C SER A 18 15.67 13.43 8.00
N ARG A 19 15.39 12.54 8.97
CA ARG A 19 16.37 11.58 9.51
C ARG A 19 16.42 10.27 8.75
N LEU A 20 15.43 9.98 7.88
CA LEU A 20 15.39 8.71 7.15
C LEU A 20 16.51 8.59 6.12
N LYS A 21 17.18 7.44 6.10
CA LYS A 21 18.25 7.13 5.14
C LYS A 21 17.76 7.20 3.69
N ILE A 22 16.50 6.85 3.45
CA ILE A 22 15.89 6.90 2.12
C ILE A 22 15.78 8.32 1.56
N VAL A 23 15.55 9.33 2.41
CA VAL A 23 15.55 10.74 1.98
C VAL A 23 16.94 11.13 1.51
N LYS A 24 17.97 10.76 2.27
CA LYS A 24 19.37 11.03 1.89
C LYS A 24 19.77 10.38 0.57
N SER A 25 19.26 9.19 0.24
CA SER A 25 19.61 8.51 -1.02
C SER A 25 19.02 9.17 -2.27
N THR A 26 17.95 9.96 -2.13
CA THR A 26 17.35 10.68 -3.27
C THR A 26 18.32 11.67 -3.88
N GLY A 27 19.17 12.31 -3.08
CA GLY A 27 20.00 13.45 -3.51
C GLY A 27 19.19 14.70 -3.85
N LEU A 28 17.89 14.74 -3.51
CA LEU A 28 17.08 15.95 -3.59
C LEU A 28 17.38 16.86 -2.39
N PRO A 29 17.26 18.19 -2.53
CA PRO A 29 17.38 19.08 -1.39
C PRO A 29 16.26 18.77 -0.39
N LEU A 30 16.61 18.70 0.90
CA LEU A 30 15.66 18.34 1.97
C LEU A 30 14.41 19.23 1.94
N LYS A 31 14.57 20.53 1.67
CA LYS A 31 13.45 21.48 1.55
C LYS A 31 12.43 21.06 0.49
N LEU A 32 12.89 20.52 -0.65
CA LEU A 32 12.00 20.03 -1.70
C LEU A 32 11.30 18.74 -1.26
N VAL A 33 12.02 17.80 -0.62
CA VAL A 33 11.39 16.57 -0.12
C VAL A 33 10.30 16.88 0.91
N LEU A 34 10.58 17.81 1.83
CA LEU A 34 9.59 18.29 2.79
C LEU A 34 8.42 19.00 2.10
N ALA A 35 8.66 19.84 1.09
CA ALA A 35 7.59 20.48 0.32
C ALA A 35 6.69 19.46 -0.41
N LEU A 36 7.28 18.41 -1.00
CA LEU A 36 6.53 17.33 -1.66
C LEU A 36 5.73 16.50 -0.65
N PHE A 37 6.29 16.25 0.54
CA PHE A 37 5.57 15.62 1.64
C PHE A 37 4.40 16.48 2.13
N SER A 38 4.61 17.79 2.28
CA SER A 38 3.55 18.75 2.63
C SER A 38 2.45 18.74 1.59
N LEU A 39 2.79 18.76 0.30
CA LEU A 39 1.82 18.74 -0.79
C LEU A 39 0.94 17.49 -0.73
N LYS A 40 1.56 16.31 -0.57
CA LYS A 40 0.83 15.04 -0.45
C LYS A 40 -0.05 15.03 0.80
N THR A 41 0.47 15.50 1.93
CA THR A 41 -0.30 15.63 3.18
C THR A 41 -1.50 16.54 3.03
N ILE A 42 -1.34 17.71 2.39
CA ILE A 42 -2.46 18.63 2.12
C ILE A 42 -3.49 17.94 1.23
N ALA A 43 -3.08 17.18 0.20
CA ALA A 43 -4.02 16.44 -0.63
C ALA A 43 -4.80 15.37 0.16
N GLY A 44 -4.16 14.65 1.09
CA GLY A 44 -4.85 13.71 1.98
C GLY A 44 -5.83 14.39 2.93
N LEU A 45 -5.47 15.55 3.48
CA LEU A 45 -6.38 16.36 4.31
C LEU A 45 -7.58 16.86 3.49
N LEU A 46 -7.33 17.33 2.26
CA LEU A 46 -8.38 17.75 1.33
C LEU A 46 -9.28 16.58 0.92
N TYR A 47 -8.73 15.39 0.71
CA TYR A 47 -9.49 14.17 0.44
C TYR A 47 -10.50 13.93 1.58
N GLY A 48 -10.01 13.83 2.83
CA GLY A 48 -10.89 13.63 3.98
C GLY A 48 -11.94 14.74 4.12
N TYR A 49 -11.54 16.00 3.91
CA TYR A 49 -12.46 17.13 3.94
C TYR A 49 -13.57 17.03 2.89
N ILE A 50 -13.22 16.77 1.62
CA ILE A 50 -14.20 16.64 0.53
C ILE A 50 -15.20 15.54 0.82
N TYR A 51 -14.74 14.36 1.22
CA TYR A 51 -15.62 13.24 1.49
C TYR A 51 -16.49 13.44 2.74
N SER A 52 -16.03 14.19 3.75
CA SER A 52 -16.87 14.54 4.92
C SER A 52 -18.07 15.43 4.58
N ARG A 53 -18.12 16.02 3.38
CA ARG A 53 -19.26 16.83 2.93
C ARG A 53 -20.35 16.02 2.24
N GLN A 54 -20.12 14.74 1.99
CA GLN A 54 -21.09 13.88 1.32
C GLN A 54 -22.16 13.39 2.32
N PRO A 55 -23.44 13.32 1.91
CA PRO A 55 -24.48 12.71 2.74
C PRO A 55 -24.15 11.26 3.07
N GLY A 56 -24.22 10.89 4.35
CA GLY A 56 -23.91 9.52 4.80
C GLY A 56 -22.41 9.16 4.71
N TYR A 57 -21.50 10.14 4.71
CA TYR A 57 -20.06 9.89 4.58
C TYR A 57 -19.50 8.87 5.60
N GLU A 58 -20.09 8.76 6.78
CA GLU A 58 -19.66 7.80 7.81
C GLU A 58 -19.79 6.34 7.34
N GLN A 59 -20.72 6.05 6.43
CA GLN A 59 -20.98 4.71 5.90
C GLN A 59 -20.50 4.53 4.46
N PHE A 60 -20.53 5.58 3.64
CA PHE A 60 -20.31 5.45 2.19
C PHE A 60 -18.98 6.03 1.70
N SER A 61 -18.25 6.79 2.52
CA SER A 61 -16.94 7.30 2.13
C SER A 61 -15.85 6.34 2.59
N ASP A 62 -15.10 5.77 1.64
CA ASP A 62 -13.96 4.88 1.86
C ASP A 62 -13.07 5.25 3.05
N THR A 63 -12.66 6.52 3.17
CA THR A 63 -11.72 6.93 4.24
C THR A 63 -12.39 7.13 5.60
N TRP A 64 -13.66 7.52 5.62
CA TRP A 64 -14.42 7.83 6.83
C TRP A 64 -15.06 6.58 7.40
N GLN A 65 -15.59 5.70 6.54
CA GLN A 65 -16.08 4.39 6.92
C GLN A 65 -15.00 3.58 7.66
N VAL A 66 -13.83 3.41 7.04
CA VAL A 66 -12.71 2.69 7.69
C VAL A 66 -12.28 3.38 8.99
N TYR A 67 -12.37 4.71 9.07
CA TYR A 67 -12.13 5.43 10.31
C TYR A 67 -13.15 5.09 11.40
N PHE A 68 -14.45 5.21 11.14
CA PHE A 68 -15.47 4.91 12.15
C PHE A 68 -15.45 3.44 12.56
N ASP A 69 -15.27 2.53 11.60
CA ASP A 69 -15.17 1.09 11.83
C ASP A 69 -13.89 0.70 12.60
N SER A 70 -12.84 1.53 12.54
CA SER A 70 -11.64 1.35 13.35
C SER A 70 -11.76 1.81 14.81
N LEU A 71 -12.80 2.57 15.19
CA LEU A 71 -12.95 3.08 16.55
C LEU A 71 -13.30 1.99 17.59
N PRO A 72 -14.20 1.02 17.30
CA PRO A 72 -14.40 -0.15 18.15
C PRO A 72 -13.12 -0.98 18.32
N GLU A 73 -12.40 -1.24 17.22
CA GLU A 73 -11.11 -1.94 17.22
C GLU A 73 -10.06 -1.20 18.04
N TYR A 74 -10.02 0.13 17.97
CA TYR A 74 -9.17 0.98 18.79
C TYR A 74 -9.49 0.83 20.29
N ARG A 75 -10.78 0.88 20.67
CA ARG A 75 -11.19 0.66 22.07
C ARG A 75 -10.82 -0.73 22.55
N GLN A 76 -11.00 -1.74 21.70
CA GLN A 76 -10.62 -3.12 22.00
C GLN A 76 -9.11 -3.27 22.22
N LEU A 77 -8.29 -2.68 21.35
CA LEU A 77 -6.84 -2.69 21.49
C LEU A 77 -6.37 -2.03 22.80
N MET A 78 -7.06 -0.98 23.25
CA MET A 78 -6.73 -0.31 24.52
C MET A 78 -7.16 -1.11 25.76
N HIS A 79 -8.20 -1.93 25.66
CA HIS A 79 -8.75 -2.70 26.78
C HIS A 79 -8.15 -4.10 26.90
N ASP A 80 -8.10 -4.85 25.79
CA ASP A 80 -7.54 -6.20 25.72
C ASP A 80 -6.77 -6.38 24.40
N PRO A 81 -5.46 -6.08 24.41
CA PRO A 81 -4.59 -6.23 23.24
C PRO A 81 -4.49 -7.68 22.77
N VAL A 82 -4.54 -8.66 23.69
CA VAL A 82 -4.43 -10.07 23.32
C VAL A 82 -5.65 -10.45 22.51
N TYR A 83 -6.85 -10.13 23.01
CA TYR A 83 -8.07 -10.33 22.26
C TYR A 83 -8.03 -9.62 20.91
N PHE A 84 -7.58 -8.36 20.83
CA PHE A 84 -7.47 -7.62 19.57
C PHE A 84 -6.71 -8.38 18.47
N PHE A 85 -5.63 -9.09 18.81
CA PHE A 85 -4.84 -9.88 17.85
C PHE A 85 -5.36 -11.31 17.65
N THR A 86 -6.12 -11.88 18.60
CA THR A 86 -6.55 -13.29 18.55
C THR A 86 -7.97 -13.50 18.04
N HIS A 87 -8.91 -12.58 18.28
CA HIS A 87 -10.33 -12.78 17.99
C HIS A 87 -10.62 -13.03 16.51
N TRP A 88 -9.73 -12.59 15.61
CA TRP A 88 -9.85 -12.87 14.19
C TRP A 88 -9.65 -14.34 13.83
N PHE A 89 -8.78 -15.05 14.57
CA PHE A 89 -8.58 -16.48 14.38
C PHE A 89 -9.73 -17.32 14.96
N ALA A 90 -10.61 -16.71 15.76
CA ALA A 90 -11.64 -17.39 16.54
C ALA A 90 -13.06 -17.22 15.98
N ASN A 91 -13.26 -16.46 14.90
CA ASN A 91 -14.61 -16.07 14.49
C ASN A 91 -15.36 -17.18 13.71
N PRO A 92 -16.63 -17.52 14.02
CA PRO A 92 -17.37 -18.62 13.39
C PRO A 92 -17.96 -18.31 12.00
N ASP A 93 -17.96 -17.05 11.57
CA ASP A 93 -18.54 -16.60 10.27
C ASP A 93 -17.83 -17.21 9.05
N HIS A 94 -16.74 -17.95 9.26
CA HIS A 94 -16.04 -18.70 8.23
C HIS A 94 -16.86 -19.84 7.60
N LEU A 95 -17.97 -20.24 8.23
CA LEU A 95 -18.81 -21.35 7.77
C LEU A 95 -19.76 -20.99 6.62
N SER A 96 -19.90 -19.71 6.24
CA SER A 96 -20.82 -19.23 5.19
C SER A 96 -20.15 -18.64 3.95
N TYR A 97 -18.81 -18.63 3.85
CA TYR A 97 -18.12 -18.16 2.65
C TYR A 97 -18.32 -19.15 1.49
N THR A 98 -19.06 -18.73 0.47
CA THR A 98 -19.37 -19.57 -0.70
C THR A 98 -18.29 -19.50 -1.77
N ASN A 99 -17.58 -18.37 -1.90
CA ASN A 99 -16.57 -18.14 -2.93
C ASN A 99 -15.27 -17.54 -2.35
N PHE A 100 -14.14 -18.19 -2.61
CA PHE A 100 -12.83 -17.77 -2.11
C PHE A 100 -12.43 -16.39 -2.66
N PHE A 101 -12.67 -16.10 -3.94
CA PHE A 101 -12.33 -14.81 -4.58
C PHE A 101 -13.55 -13.94 -4.92
N GLY A 102 -14.73 -14.22 -4.37
CA GLY A 102 -15.96 -13.48 -4.67
C GLY A 102 -15.87 -11.98 -4.37
N SER A 103 -16.68 -11.16 -5.07
CA SER A 103 -16.79 -9.72 -4.85
C SER A 103 -17.65 -9.37 -3.61
N THR A 104 -18.55 -10.26 -3.21
CA THR A 104 -19.40 -10.17 -2.01
C THR A 104 -19.27 -11.45 -1.19
N ASP A 105 -19.37 -11.37 0.14
CA ASP A 105 -19.31 -12.52 1.06
C ASP A 105 -18.15 -13.47 0.77
N SER A 106 -16.96 -12.90 0.62
CA SER A 106 -15.71 -13.59 0.32
C SER A 106 -14.73 -13.39 1.46
N TYR A 107 -14.03 -14.47 1.82
CA TYR A 107 -13.02 -14.47 2.88
C TYR A 107 -11.99 -13.37 2.66
N TRP A 108 -11.46 -13.21 1.44
CA TRP A 108 -10.44 -12.19 1.17
C TRP A 108 -10.97 -10.76 1.22
N ASN A 109 -12.23 -10.54 0.85
CA ASN A 109 -12.81 -9.20 0.90
C ASN A 109 -13.06 -8.73 2.32
N ASP A 110 -13.61 -9.60 3.17
CA ASP A 110 -13.75 -9.35 4.61
C ASP A 110 -12.37 -9.23 5.29
N LEU A 111 -11.42 -10.09 4.90
CA LEU A 111 -10.07 -10.05 5.48
C LEU A 111 -9.38 -8.70 5.22
N LYS A 112 -9.52 -8.18 4.00
CA LYS A 112 -9.01 -6.89 3.57
C LYS A 112 -9.54 -5.75 4.44
N ASP A 113 -10.86 -5.67 4.62
CA ASP A 113 -11.49 -4.57 5.36
C ASP A 113 -11.13 -4.63 6.86
N LYS A 114 -11.14 -5.83 7.45
CA LYS A 114 -10.65 -6.07 8.81
C LYS A 114 -9.18 -5.68 9.00
N MET A 115 -8.30 -5.97 8.03
CA MET A 115 -6.89 -5.55 8.10
C MET A 115 -6.78 -4.04 8.13
N LEU A 116 -7.54 -3.34 7.29
CA LEU A 116 -7.56 -1.87 7.25
C LEU A 116 -8.04 -1.28 8.56
N HIS A 117 -9.14 -1.80 9.13
CA HIS A 117 -9.67 -1.34 10.42
C HIS A 117 -8.63 -1.51 11.54
N LYS A 118 -7.92 -2.64 11.59
CA LYS A 118 -6.87 -2.87 12.59
C LYS A 118 -5.65 -1.98 12.40
N MET A 119 -5.18 -1.80 11.16
CA MET A 119 -4.09 -0.87 10.87
C MET A 119 -4.45 0.54 11.32
N GLN A 120 -5.69 0.96 11.09
CA GLN A 120 -6.17 2.26 11.49
C GLN A 120 -6.42 2.37 13.00
N ALA A 121 -6.87 1.30 13.67
CA ALA A 121 -6.96 1.23 15.12
C ALA A 121 -5.60 1.42 15.79
N VAL A 122 -4.54 0.83 15.25
CA VAL A 122 -3.16 1.06 15.70
C VAL A 122 -2.76 2.52 15.51
N MET A 123 -3.11 3.15 14.37
CA MET A 123 -2.87 4.59 14.19
C MET A 123 -3.67 5.44 15.19
N ASN A 124 -4.92 5.08 15.49
CA ASN A 124 -5.77 5.76 16.48
C ASN A 124 -5.14 5.78 17.88
N VAL A 125 -4.38 4.75 18.27
CA VAL A 125 -3.63 4.76 19.55
C VAL A 125 -2.66 5.94 19.59
N PHE A 126 -1.90 6.16 18.51
CA PHE A 126 -0.93 7.23 18.46
C PHE A 126 -1.58 8.60 18.28
N THR A 127 -2.76 8.69 17.68
CA THR A 127 -3.40 9.97 17.34
C THR A 127 -4.56 10.35 18.23
N PHE A 128 -4.81 9.55 19.27
CA PHE A 128 -5.97 9.68 20.18
C PHE A 128 -7.31 9.61 19.44
N GLY A 129 -7.35 8.85 18.34
CA GLY A 129 -8.53 8.70 17.49
C GLY A 129 -8.86 9.94 16.68
N TYR A 130 -7.96 10.92 16.47
CA TYR A 130 -8.26 12.07 15.62
C TYR A 130 -7.99 11.78 14.14
N TYR A 131 -9.05 11.73 13.32
CA TYR A 131 -8.97 11.45 11.87
C TYR A 131 -7.87 12.25 11.13
N TYR A 132 -7.89 13.59 11.18
CA TYR A 132 -6.91 14.40 10.44
C TYR A 132 -5.47 14.22 10.94
N VAL A 133 -5.29 13.85 12.21
CA VAL A 133 -3.96 13.51 12.74
C VAL A 133 -3.52 12.15 12.22
N ASN A 134 -4.44 11.17 12.08
CA ASN A 134 -4.15 9.91 11.39
C ASN A 134 -3.73 10.12 9.95
N VAL A 135 -4.34 11.06 9.22
CA VAL A 135 -3.92 11.37 7.85
C VAL A 135 -2.43 11.74 7.79
N VAL A 136 -1.91 12.52 8.74
CA VAL A 136 -0.49 12.86 8.80
C VAL A 136 0.38 11.62 9.07
N VAL A 137 -0.05 10.75 9.98
CA VAL A 137 0.66 9.49 10.29
C VAL A 137 0.66 8.57 9.07
N TYR A 138 -0.49 8.42 8.42
CA TYR A 138 -0.68 7.65 7.20
C TYR A 138 0.23 8.15 6.06
N GLU A 139 0.28 9.46 5.87
CA GLU A 139 1.15 10.11 4.88
C GLU A 139 2.62 9.87 5.19
N PHE A 140 3.01 10.00 6.46
CA PHE A 140 4.38 9.69 6.89
C PHE A 140 4.77 8.24 6.60
N ILE A 141 3.86 7.29 6.80
CA ILE A 141 4.09 5.86 6.55
C ILE A 141 4.18 5.55 5.05
N THR A 142 3.30 6.15 4.23
CA THR A 142 3.15 5.82 2.81
C THR A 142 4.09 6.61 1.88
N PHE A 143 4.49 7.83 2.26
CA PHE A 143 5.40 8.68 1.49
C PHE A 143 6.75 8.05 1.11
N PRO A 144 7.39 7.19 1.95
CA PRO A 144 8.54 6.39 1.55
C PRO A 144 8.36 5.59 0.26
N GLY A 145 7.13 5.19 -0.10
CA GLY A 145 6.85 4.54 -1.38
C GLY A 145 7.24 5.41 -2.57
N SER A 146 6.87 6.70 -2.54
CA SER A 146 7.22 7.65 -3.61
C SER A 146 8.73 7.90 -3.64
N LEU A 147 9.40 7.92 -2.49
CA LEU A 147 10.86 8.03 -2.43
C LEU A 147 11.57 6.79 -3.00
N LEU A 148 11.02 5.59 -2.79
CA LEU A 148 11.54 4.36 -3.39
C LEU A 148 11.40 4.39 -4.91
N LEU A 149 10.24 4.79 -5.43
CA LEU A 149 10.00 4.94 -6.86
C LEU A 149 10.97 5.95 -7.48
N TYR A 150 11.12 7.12 -6.87
CA TYR A 150 12.07 8.13 -7.34
C TYR A 150 13.52 7.61 -7.35
N ASN A 151 13.93 6.93 -6.28
CA ASN A 151 15.27 6.33 -6.20
C ASN A 151 15.48 5.24 -7.26
N LEU A 152 14.45 4.48 -7.61
CA LEU A 152 14.49 3.48 -8.66
C LEU A 152 14.64 4.13 -10.03
N LEU A 153 13.78 5.08 -10.37
CA LEU A 153 13.82 5.81 -11.65
C LEU A 153 15.15 6.55 -11.84
N LYS A 154 15.69 7.16 -10.78
CA LYS A 154 17.02 7.79 -10.79
C LYS A 154 18.14 6.80 -11.13
N ARG A 155 18.02 5.53 -10.76
CA ARG A 155 19.03 4.49 -11.06
C ARG A 155 18.89 3.92 -12.45
N ILE A 156 17.65 3.75 -12.93
CA ILE A 156 17.36 3.21 -14.27
C ILE A 156 17.61 4.29 -15.34
N PHE A 157 17.20 5.54 -15.07
CA PHE A 157 17.27 6.68 -15.97
C PHE A 157 18.02 7.87 -15.32
N PRO A 158 19.36 7.81 -15.26
CA PRO A 158 20.17 8.81 -14.55
C PRO A 158 20.17 10.20 -15.20
N GLU A 159 19.94 10.28 -16.52
CA GLU A 159 20.05 11.51 -17.31
C GLU A 159 18.96 12.54 -16.97
N SER A 160 17.77 12.08 -16.58
CA SER A 160 16.58 12.90 -16.36
C SER A 160 16.16 12.99 -14.89
N LYS A 161 17.09 12.80 -13.95
CA LYS A 161 16.83 12.74 -12.50
C LYS A 161 15.92 13.83 -11.92
N LYS A 162 16.03 15.08 -12.41
CA LYS A 162 15.16 16.19 -11.96
C LYS A 162 13.71 16.06 -12.46
N TRP A 163 13.53 15.51 -13.67
CA TRP A 163 12.23 15.36 -14.30
C TRP A 163 11.38 14.26 -13.67
N HIS A 164 12.01 13.26 -13.05
CA HIS A 164 11.30 12.20 -12.29
C HIS A 164 10.45 12.73 -11.13
N VAL A 165 10.69 13.96 -10.66
CA VAL A 165 9.87 14.56 -9.59
C VAL A 165 8.41 14.71 -10.02
N ILE A 166 8.17 15.08 -11.28
CA ILE A 166 6.82 15.34 -11.79
C ILE A 166 5.94 14.07 -11.79
N PRO A 167 6.33 12.97 -12.48
CA PRO A 167 5.50 11.77 -12.51
C PRO A 167 5.38 11.07 -11.15
N VAL A 168 6.34 11.26 -10.24
CA VAL A 168 6.34 10.57 -8.94
C VAL A 168 5.56 11.30 -7.86
N PHE A 169 5.62 12.64 -7.83
CA PHE A 169 5.09 13.42 -6.72
C PHE A 169 4.03 14.45 -7.11
N LEU A 170 3.89 14.78 -8.40
CA LEU A 170 3.03 15.90 -8.84
C LEU A 170 1.86 15.46 -9.72
N LEU A 171 1.67 14.17 -9.98
CA LEU A 171 0.49 13.67 -10.70
C LEU A 171 -0.76 13.83 -9.84
N PRO A 172 -1.72 14.71 -10.19
CA PRO A 172 -2.82 15.06 -9.29
C PRO A 172 -3.66 13.84 -8.88
N SER A 173 -4.02 12.99 -9.84
CA SER A 173 -4.77 11.75 -9.59
C SER A 173 -4.04 10.85 -8.60
N PHE A 174 -2.74 10.64 -8.81
CA PHE A 174 -1.93 9.78 -7.94
C PHE A 174 -1.83 10.36 -6.51
N VAL A 175 -1.53 11.65 -6.38
CA VAL A 175 -1.40 12.32 -5.08
C VAL A 175 -2.74 12.29 -4.32
N PHE A 176 -3.86 12.49 -5.02
CA PHE A 176 -5.19 12.45 -4.43
C PHE A 176 -5.58 11.05 -3.94
N TRP A 177 -5.53 10.04 -4.81
CA TRP A 177 -5.98 8.68 -4.47
C TRP A 177 -5.06 7.97 -3.48
N THR A 178 -3.75 8.20 -3.54
CA THR A 178 -2.83 7.63 -2.55
C THR A 178 -2.73 8.46 -1.28
N GLY A 179 -3.32 9.67 -1.26
CA GLY A 179 -3.30 10.55 -0.10
C GLY A 179 -4.51 10.41 0.81
N GLY A 180 -5.65 9.98 0.27
CA GLY A 180 -6.77 9.52 1.08
C GLY A 180 -6.34 8.37 1.99
N MET A 181 -6.65 8.46 3.29
CA MET A 181 -6.34 7.41 4.25
C MET A 181 -7.21 6.18 3.96
N TYR A 182 -6.70 5.31 3.10
CA TYR A 182 -7.33 4.07 2.66
C TYR A 182 -6.25 3.07 2.18
N LYS A 183 -6.66 1.95 1.57
CA LYS A 183 -5.73 0.86 1.19
C LYS A 183 -4.70 1.23 0.13
N ASP A 184 -4.99 2.19 -0.74
CA ASP A 184 -4.19 2.44 -1.94
C ASP A 184 -2.78 2.98 -1.64
N GLY A 185 -2.62 3.86 -0.66
CA GLY A 185 -1.28 4.31 -0.24
C GLY A 185 -0.44 3.20 0.39
N PHE A 186 -1.05 2.29 1.17
CA PHE A 186 -0.34 1.12 1.73
C PHE A 186 0.07 0.14 0.63
N VAL A 187 -0.85 -0.18 -0.29
CA VAL A 187 -0.57 -1.06 -1.43
C VAL A 187 0.55 -0.47 -2.29
N PHE A 188 0.52 0.83 -2.57
CA PHE A 188 1.58 1.50 -3.32
C PHE A 188 2.93 1.42 -2.61
N LEU A 189 2.97 1.69 -1.29
CA LEU A 189 4.19 1.54 -0.48
C LEU A 189 4.75 0.12 -0.59
N PHE A 190 3.93 -0.90 -0.35
CA PHE A 190 4.36 -2.29 -0.41
C PHE A 190 4.83 -2.68 -1.81
N MET A 191 4.12 -2.25 -2.85
CA MET A 191 4.53 -2.47 -4.24
C MET A 191 5.92 -1.88 -4.50
N MET A 192 6.19 -0.65 -4.05
CA MET A 192 7.49 -0.03 -4.22
C MET A 192 8.58 -0.71 -3.38
N VAL A 193 8.26 -1.26 -2.20
CA VAL A 193 9.18 -2.11 -1.45
C VAL A 193 9.51 -3.38 -2.24
N VAL A 194 8.52 -4.08 -2.78
CA VAL A 194 8.74 -5.29 -3.59
C VAL A 194 9.64 -4.98 -4.78
N VAL A 195 9.28 -3.99 -5.60
CA VAL A 195 10.04 -3.61 -6.80
C VAL A 195 11.47 -3.20 -6.43
N TRP A 196 11.65 -2.39 -5.37
CA TRP A 196 12.96 -1.96 -4.94
C TRP A 196 13.83 -3.10 -4.44
N GLN A 197 13.30 -3.97 -3.56
CA GLN A 197 14.09 -5.08 -3.02
C GLN A 197 14.42 -6.11 -4.10
N PHE A 198 13.50 -6.34 -5.04
CA PHE A 198 13.75 -7.20 -6.19
C PHE A 198 14.85 -6.63 -7.09
N PHE A 199 14.77 -5.35 -7.48
CA PHE A 199 15.85 -4.66 -8.20
C PHE A 199 17.20 -4.80 -7.50
N GLN A 200 17.20 -4.61 -6.19
CA GLN A 200 18.39 -4.69 -5.35
C GLN A 200 18.96 -6.12 -5.31
N LEU A 201 18.12 -7.15 -5.21
CA LEU A 201 18.52 -8.57 -5.24
C LEU A 201 19.16 -8.96 -6.56
N LEU A 202 18.66 -8.44 -7.68
CA LEU A 202 19.20 -8.74 -9.00
C LEU A 202 20.55 -8.04 -9.26
N ASN A 203 20.76 -6.84 -8.71
CA ASN A 203 21.96 -6.04 -8.99
C ASN A 203 23.02 -6.08 -7.89
N LYS A 204 22.71 -6.54 -6.68
CA LYS A 204 23.67 -6.58 -5.57
C LYS A 204 23.54 -7.86 -4.76
N ASN A 205 24.68 -8.42 -4.39
CA ASN A 205 24.77 -9.70 -3.68
C ASN A 205 24.71 -9.58 -2.13
N ASP A 206 24.49 -8.37 -1.59
CA ASP A 206 24.54 -8.09 -0.15
C ASP A 206 23.18 -8.24 0.55
N ARG A 207 23.19 -8.73 1.80
CA ARG A 207 22.02 -8.82 2.70
C ARG A 207 20.80 -9.54 2.10
N LYS A 208 21.02 -10.62 1.35
CA LYS A 208 19.95 -11.39 0.68
C LYS A 208 18.80 -11.78 1.61
N GLY A 209 19.10 -12.35 2.78
CA GLY A 209 18.07 -12.81 3.73
C GLY A 209 17.14 -11.68 4.17
N THR A 210 17.69 -10.54 4.59
CA THR A 210 16.90 -9.36 4.97
C THR A 210 16.06 -8.82 3.81
N ARG A 211 16.56 -8.88 2.58
CA ARG A 211 15.83 -8.42 1.38
C ARG A 211 14.68 -9.33 1.02
N ILE A 212 14.90 -10.65 1.10
CA ILE A 212 13.86 -11.66 0.91
C ILE A 212 12.77 -11.49 1.98
N LEU A 213 13.13 -11.23 3.24
CA LEU A 213 12.17 -10.94 4.30
C LEU A 213 11.31 -9.71 3.97
N TYR A 214 11.91 -8.58 3.59
CA TYR A 214 11.14 -7.39 3.22
C TYR A 214 10.27 -7.61 1.98
N LEU A 215 10.76 -8.37 1.00
CA LEU A 215 9.98 -8.74 -0.18
C LEU A 215 8.77 -9.60 0.23
N ALA A 216 8.96 -10.62 1.05
CA ALA A 216 7.90 -11.50 1.53
C ALA A 216 6.85 -10.74 2.35
N LEU A 217 7.29 -9.89 3.29
CA LEU A 217 6.37 -9.08 4.11
C LEU A 217 5.58 -8.08 3.26
N ALA A 218 6.23 -7.40 2.32
CA ALA A 218 5.54 -6.46 1.44
C ALA A 218 4.60 -7.18 0.48
N PHE A 219 5.00 -8.31 -0.09
CA PHE A 219 4.14 -9.13 -0.94
C PHE A 219 2.91 -9.64 -0.18
N ALA A 220 3.09 -10.13 1.05
CA ALA A 220 1.99 -10.50 1.93
C ALA A 220 1.06 -9.31 2.22
N GLY A 221 1.61 -8.13 2.47
CA GLY A 221 0.84 -6.90 2.64
C GLY A 221 -0.01 -6.54 1.42
N ILE A 222 0.54 -6.65 0.20
CA ILE A 222 -0.23 -6.46 -1.04
C ILE A 222 -1.30 -7.53 -1.16
N PHE A 223 -0.96 -8.79 -0.88
CA PHE A 223 -1.90 -9.90 -1.02
C PHE A 223 -3.10 -9.76 -0.09
N LEU A 224 -2.87 -9.34 1.16
CA LEU A 224 -3.93 -9.10 2.14
C LEU A 224 -4.81 -7.88 1.79
N LEU A 225 -4.25 -6.84 1.18
CA LEU A 225 -4.98 -5.59 0.87
C LEU A 225 -5.62 -5.58 -0.53
N ARG A 226 -4.95 -6.16 -1.52
CA ARG A 226 -5.35 -6.25 -2.93
C ARG A 226 -4.70 -7.50 -3.56
N ASN A 227 -5.23 -8.68 -3.25
CA ASN A 227 -4.77 -9.98 -3.75
C ASN A 227 -4.53 -10.03 -5.26
N TYR A 228 -5.41 -9.44 -6.08
CA TYR A 228 -5.25 -9.40 -7.54
C TYR A 228 -4.01 -8.62 -7.98
N ILE A 229 -3.60 -7.56 -7.27
CA ILE A 229 -2.36 -6.82 -7.58
C ILE A 229 -1.14 -7.69 -7.28
N ALA A 230 -1.16 -8.43 -6.16
CA ALA A 230 -0.08 -9.36 -5.83
C ALA A 230 0.06 -10.45 -6.90
N LEU A 231 -1.07 -11.02 -7.35
CA LEU A 231 -1.09 -12.04 -8.40
C LEU A 231 -0.58 -11.51 -9.74
N LEU A 232 -0.91 -10.27 -10.12
CA LEU A 232 -0.40 -9.63 -11.33
C LEU A 232 1.09 -9.26 -11.22
N LEU A 233 1.59 -9.00 -10.01
CA LEU A 233 2.99 -8.63 -9.80
C LEU A 233 3.94 -9.81 -9.99
N LEU A 234 3.53 -11.03 -9.62
CA LEU A 234 4.35 -12.24 -9.79
C LEU A 234 4.86 -12.47 -11.22
N PRO A 235 4.00 -12.55 -12.26
CA PRO A 235 4.48 -12.76 -13.63
C PRO A 235 5.36 -11.61 -14.11
N SER A 236 5.10 -10.37 -13.69
CA SER A 236 5.95 -9.23 -14.04
C SER A 236 7.35 -9.34 -13.43
N LEU A 237 7.47 -9.75 -12.15
CA LEU A 237 8.76 -9.98 -11.50
C LEU A 237 9.50 -11.16 -12.13
N LEU A 238 8.79 -12.24 -12.47
CA LEU A 238 9.36 -13.38 -13.18
C LEU A 238 9.92 -12.98 -14.55
N CYS A 239 9.13 -12.25 -15.36
CA CYS A 239 9.58 -11.71 -16.64
C CYS A 239 10.85 -10.85 -16.47
N TRP A 240 10.87 -9.96 -15.47
CA TRP A 240 12.01 -9.10 -15.21
C TRP A 240 13.26 -9.91 -14.83
N GLY A 241 13.13 -10.87 -13.91
CA GLY A 241 14.25 -11.73 -13.49
C GLY A 241 14.80 -12.57 -14.64
N LEU A 242 13.93 -13.17 -15.45
CA LEU A 242 14.31 -13.95 -16.64
C LEU A 242 15.01 -13.08 -17.69
N ASN A 243 14.52 -11.87 -17.93
CA ASN A 243 15.09 -10.98 -18.94
C ASN A 243 16.44 -10.40 -18.53
N MET A 244 16.72 -10.26 -17.23
CA MET A 244 18.08 -9.94 -16.75
C MET A 244 19.06 -11.09 -16.98
N ARG A 245 18.60 -12.35 -17.02
CA ARG A 245 19.44 -13.52 -17.28
C ARG A 245 19.58 -13.85 -18.77
N TRP A 246 18.52 -13.64 -19.55
CA TRP A 246 18.43 -13.96 -20.98
C TRP A 246 17.82 -12.81 -21.79
N PRO A 247 18.57 -11.71 -22.01
CA PRO A 247 18.05 -10.50 -22.65
C PRO A 247 17.63 -10.70 -24.11
N ARG A 248 18.23 -11.69 -24.80
CA ARG A 248 17.93 -12.01 -26.21
C ARG A 248 16.49 -12.48 -26.46
N HIS A 249 15.78 -12.93 -25.43
CA HIS A 249 14.43 -13.48 -25.56
C HIS A 249 13.37 -12.63 -24.86
N ALA A 250 13.69 -11.36 -24.54
CA ALA A 250 12.86 -10.54 -23.67
C ALA A 250 11.39 -10.44 -24.11
N ALA A 251 11.15 -10.19 -25.40
CA ALA A 251 9.79 -10.12 -25.94
C ALA A 251 9.03 -11.45 -25.80
N TRP A 252 9.67 -12.57 -26.10
CA TRP A 252 9.06 -13.90 -26.00
C TRP A 252 8.77 -14.29 -24.55
N THR A 253 9.64 -13.94 -23.60
CA THR A 253 9.39 -14.16 -22.18
C THR A 253 8.10 -13.49 -21.72
N PHE A 254 7.88 -12.23 -22.11
CA PHE A 254 6.64 -11.51 -21.80
C PHE A 254 5.44 -12.16 -22.47
N VAL A 255 5.51 -12.46 -23.77
CA VAL A 255 4.40 -13.07 -24.51
C VAL A 255 4.00 -14.41 -23.90
N ILE A 256 4.96 -15.30 -23.64
CA ILE A 256 4.68 -16.64 -23.11
C ILE A 256 4.10 -16.57 -21.69
N ILE A 257 4.71 -15.79 -20.80
CA ILE A 257 4.26 -15.73 -19.39
C ILE A 257 2.87 -15.11 -19.28
N TYR A 258 2.60 -14.03 -20.03
CA TYR A 258 1.28 -13.41 -20.01
C TYR A 258 0.23 -14.28 -20.73
N LEU A 259 0.58 -15.00 -21.80
CA LEU A 259 -0.33 -15.97 -22.42
C LEU A 259 -0.69 -17.11 -21.46
N ILE A 260 0.31 -17.70 -20.78
CA ILE A 260 0.07 -18.74 -19.77
C ILE A 260 -0.80 -18.20 -18.64
N GLY A 261 -0.51 -16.99 -18.15
CA GLY A 261 -1.30 -16.32 -17.12
C GLY A 261 -2.74 -16.07 -17.55
N SER A 262 -2.96 -15.54 -18.74
CA SER A 262 -4.30 -15.31 -19.30
C SER A 262 -5.07 -16.61 -19.50
N VAL A 263 -4.43 -17.67 -20.01
CA VAL A 263 -5.05 -19.00 -20.15
C VAL A 263 -5.40 -19.56 -18.77
N ALA A 264 -4.50 -19.46 -17.79
CA ALA A 264 -4.79 -19.93 -16.43
C ALA A 264 -5.97 -19.17 -15.78
N ILE A 265 -6.11 -17.87 -16.06
CA ILE A 265 -7.25 -17.07 -15.57
C ILE A 265 -8.55 -17.45 -16.28
N LEU A 266 -8.52 -17.58 -17.61
CA LEU A 266 -9.73 -17.85 -18.42
C LEU A 266 -10.25 -19.28 -18.27
N PHE A 267 -9.36 -20.26 -18.10
CA PHE A 267 -9.70 -21.68 -17.99
C PHE A 267 -9.59 -22.22 -16.56
N GLY A 268 -9.23 -21.37 -15.58
CA GLY A 268 -9.09 -21.77 -14.18
C GLY A 268 -10.39 -22.31 -13.58
N SER A 269 -11.53 -21.72 -13.97
CA SER A 269 -12.87 -22.15 -13.54
C SER A 269 -13.25 -23.55 -14.02
N GLN A 270 -12.70 -24.00 -15.16
CA GLN A 270 -12.92 -25.35 -15.68
C GLN A 270 -12.07 -26.41 -14.98
N LEU A 271 -10.98 -26.01 -14.32
CA LEU A 271 -10.07 -26.92 -13.60
C LEU A 271 -10.53 -27.13 -12.15
N HIS A 272 -11.09 -26.11 -11.51
CA HIS A 272 -11.61 -26.22 -10.15
C HIS A 272 -12.62 -25.09 -9.87
N ALA A 273 -13.80 -25.44 -9.33
CA ALA A 273 -14.87 -24.47 -9.06
C ALA A 273 -14.45 -23.31 -8.12
N GLY A 274 -13.47 -23.54 -7.23
CA GLY A 274 -12.92 -22.50 -6.35
C GLY A 274 -11.95 -21.50 -7.01
N LEU A 275 -11.59 -21.71 -8.27
CA LEU A 275 -10.75 -20.80 -9.09
C LEU A 275 -11.59 -19.91 -10.01
N ASP A 276 -12.91 -19.95 -9.89
CA ASP A 276 -13.77 -19.06 -10.65
C ASP A 276 -13.57 -17.63 -10.16
N PHE A 277 -13.06 -16.78 -11.05
CA PHE A 277 -12.93 -15.35 -10.78
C PHE A 277 -14.34 -14.75 -10.73
N PRO A 278 -14.61 -13.76 -9.86
CA PRO A 278 -15.93 -13.17 -9.75
C PRO A 278 -16.39 -12.64 -11.11
N SER A 279 -17.55 -13.10 -11.56
CA SER A 279 -18.27 -12.50 -12.69
C SER A 279 -18.60 -11.05 -12.32
N PHE A 280 -18.01 -10.10 -13.04
CA PHE A 280 -18.30 -8.67 -12.88
C PHE A 280 -19.71 -8.32 -13.33
#